data_AF-A0A3R6TM74-F1
#
_entry.id   AF-A0A3R6TM74-F1
#
_cell.length_a   1.000
_cell.length_b   1.000
_cell.length_c   1.000
_cell.angle_alpha   90.00
_cell.angle_beta   90.00
_cell.angle_gamma   90.00
#
_symmetry.space_group_name_H-M   'P 1'
#
loop_
_entity.id
_entity.type
_entity.pdbx_description
1 polymer ?
#
loop_
_entity_poly.entity_id
_entity_poly.type
_entity_poly.pdbx_seq_one_letter_code
_entity_poly.pdbx_strand_id
1 'polypeptide(L)'
;MKRMRKDNKGFTLVELIVVLVILAILAAILVPALLGYIDKAKEKQIVLNAKSCYTAAQAKYSELYAKDATTVSQTDMDEIWAMADVKDLDTLEVGTAKAFASKDHDSYTVSYIHYKDKDGEIWLSDGSWTTTEPTTKPANVQAITKSK
;
A
#
# COMPACT_ATOMS: atom_id res chain seq x y z
N MET A 1 57.13 39.57 -25.01
CA MET A 1 56.37 38.77 -24.00
C MET A 1 54.96 39.35 -23.86
N LYS A 2 53.93 38.64 -24.36
CA LYS A 2 52.53 39.12 -24.39
C LYS A 2 51.85 38.72 -23.07
N ARG A 3 51.55 39.69 -22.19
CA ARG A 3 50.88 39.43 -20.91
C ARG A 3 49.39 39.16 -21.16
N MET A 4 48.95 37.92 -20.93
CA MET A 4 47.54 37.56 -20.90
C MET A 4 46.90 38.19 -19.65
N ARG A 5 46.05 39.20 -19.83
CA ARG A 5 45.18 39.69 -18.77
C ARG A 5 44.10 38.64 -18.55
N LYS A 6 44.08 38.03 -17.36
CA LYS A 6 43.01 37.13 -16.92
C LYS A 6 41.84 38.03 -16.52
N ASP A 7 40.80 38.06 -17.35
CA ASP A 7 39.54 38.74 -17.04
C ASP A 7 38.85 38.00 -15.90
N ASN A 8 39.18 38.35 -14.67
CA ASN A 8 38.48 37.89 -13.48
C ASN A 8 37.14 38.64 -13.39
N LYS A 9 36.16 38.25 -14.22
CA LYS A 9 34.76 38.64 -14.03
C LYS A 9 34.22 37.92 -12.80
N GLY A 10 34.40 38.53 -11.63
CA GLY A 10 33.82 38.05 -10.38
C GLY A 10 32.30 38.14 -10.42
N PHE A 11 31.64 37.08 -9.97
CA PHE A 11 30.19 37.05 -9.77
C PHE A 11 29.79 38.15 -8.78
N THR A 12 28.78 38.96 -9.11
CA THR A 12 28.34 40.02 -8.18
C THR A 12 27.46 39.43 -7.09
N LEU A 13 27.56 39.94 -5.86
CA LEU A 13 26.67 39.53 -4.77
C LEU A 13 25.20 39.79 -5.11
N VAL A 14 24.92 40.82 -5.91
CA VAL A 14 23.58 41.17 -6.38
C VAL A 14 23.00 40.08 -7.27
N GLU A 15 23.77 39.55 -8.22
CA GLU A 15 23.33 38.44 -9.08
C GLU A 15 22.98 37.19 -8.24
N LEU A 16 23.73 36.91 -7.18
CA LEU A 16 23.43 35.79 -6.28
C LEU A 16 22.12 36.00 -5.50
N ILE A 17 21.90 37.20 -4.98
CA ILE A 17 20.70 37.51 -4.18
C ILE A 17 19.43 37.41 -5.03
N VAL A 18 19.43 37.92 -6.26
CA VAL A 18 18.26 37.84 -7.16
C VAL A 18 17.90 36.39 -7.46
N VAL A 19 18.90 35.52 -7.69
CA VAL A 19 18.66 34.09 -7.93
C VAL A 19 18.06 33.42 -6.69
N LEU A 20 18.59 33.71 -5.49
CA LEU A 20 18.05 33.15 -4.24
C LEU A 20 16.60 33.58 -3.98
N VAL A 21 16.25 34.83 -4.31
CA VAL A 21 14.87 35.32 -4.20
C VAL A 21 13.94 34.56 -5.14
N ILE A 22 14.32 34.35 -6.40
CA ILE A 22 13.50 33.59 -7.35
C ILE A 22 13.36 32.12 -6.89
N LEU A 23 14.45 31.48 -6.43
CA LEU A 23 14.41 30.12 -5.89
C LEU A 23 13.49 30.01 -4.67
N ALA A 24 13.50 31.00 -3.78
CA ALA A 24 12.62 31.03 -2.61
C ALA A 24 11.14 31.11 -3.01
N ILE A 25 10.78 31.94 -3.99
CA ILE A 25 9.40 32.06 -4.49
C ILE A 25 8.94 30.75 -5.15
N LEU A 26 9.79 30.14 -5.99
CA LEU A 26 9.47 28.87 -6.64
C LEU A 26 9.29 27.75 -5.62
N ALA A 27 10.20 27.65 -4.64
CA ALA A 27 10.11 26.67 -3.57
C ALA A 27 8.82 26.82 -2.74
N ALA A 28 8.42 28.06 -2.43
CA ALA A 28 7.22 28.33 -1.64
C ALA A 28 5.93 27.79 -2.30
N ILE A 29 5.83 27.83 -3.63
CA ILE A 29 4.67 27.31 -4.37
C ILE A 29 4.79 25.80 -4.61
N LEU A 30 6.00 25.29 -4.85
CA LEU A 30 6.25 23.89 -5.19
C LEU A 30 6.03 22.93 -3.99
N VAL A 31 6.51 23.30 -2.80
CA VAL A 31 6.47 22.44 -1.61
C VAL A 31 5.05 21.95 -1.25
N PRO A 32 4.02 22.81 -1.09
CA PRO A 32 2.68 22.33 -0.73
C PRO A 32 2.06 21.43 -1.82
N ALA A 33 2.31 21.74 -3.09
CA ALA A 33 1.84 20.90 -4.19
C ALA A 33 2.49 19.51 -4.13
N LEU A 34 3.81 19.45 -3.93
CA LEU A 34 4.56 18.19 -3.83
C LEU A 34 4.07 17.32 -2.67
N LEU A 35 3.81 17.90 -1.50
CA LEU A 35 3.28 17.16 -0.34
C LEU A 35 1.93 16.49 -0.67
N GLY A 36 1.01 17.23 -1.30
CA GLY A 36 -0.29 16.66 -1.70
C GLY A 36 -0.17 15.55 -2.75
N TYR A 37 0.83 15.58 -3.64
CA TYR A 37 1.10 14.47 -4.56
C TYR A 37 1.65 13.23 -3.84
N ILE A 38 2.50 13.42 -2.83
CA ILE A 38 3.03 12.32 -2.03
C ILE A 38 1.89 11.61 -1.29
N ASP A 39 0.97 12.36 -0.67
CA ASP A 39 -0.16 11.77 0.07
C ASP A 39 -1.07 10.95 -0.85
N LYS A 40 -1.40 11.47 -2.05
CA LYS A 40 -2.16 10.74 -3.06
C LYS A 40 -1.44 9.50 -3.59
N ALA A 41 -0.11 9.57 -3.70
CA ALA A 41 0.69 8.42 -4.11
C ALA A 41 0.66 7.32 -3.03
N LYS A 42 0.75 7.70 -1.75
CA LYS A 42 0.62 6.77 -0.62
C LYS A 42 -0.75 6.11 -0.56
N GLU A 43 -1.83 6.87 -0.70
CA GLU A 43 -3.19 6.33 -0.72
C GLU A 43 -3.36 5.28 -1.83
N LYS A 44 -2.87 5.58 -3.04
CA LYS A 44 -2.87 4.62 -4.16
C LYS A 44 -2.01 3.40 -3.88
N GLN A 45 -0.85 3.57 -3.24
CA GLN A 45 0.05 2.49 -2.89
C GLN A 45 -0.61 1.52 -1.89
N ILE A 46 -1.31 2.04 -0.88
CA ILE A 46 -2.07 1.23 0.09
C ILE A 46 -3.11 0.36 -0.64
N VAL A 47 -3.90 0.96 -1.55
CA VAL A 47 -4.89 0.23 -2.34
C VAL A 47 -4.24 -0.87 -3.20
N LEU A 48 -3.09 -0.58 -3.81
CA LEU A 48 -2.36 -1.55 -4.64
C LEU A 48 -1.82 -2.71 -3.81
N ASN A 49 -1.21 -2.41 -2.67
CA ASN A 49 -0.71 -3.43 -1.74
C ASN A 49 -1.85 -4.32 -1.23
N ALA A 50 -2.98 -3.74 -0.83
CA ALA A 50 -4.13 -4.48 -0.38
C ALA A 50 -4.72 -5.38 -1.49
N LYS A 51 -4.71 -4.93 -2.75
CA LYS A 51 -5.06 -5.76 -3.91
C LYS A 51 -4.08 -6.91 -4.16
N SER A 52 -2.80 -6.71 -3.86
CA SER A 52 -1.81 -7.80 -3.89
C SER A 52 -2.19 -8.88 -2.86
N CYS A 53 -2.49 -8.46 -1.62
CA CYS A 53 -2.98 -9.37 -0.58
C CYS A 53 -4.29 -10.08 -0.99
N TYR A 54 -5.23 -9.37 -1.61
CA TYR A 54 -6.45 -9.98 -2.17
C TYR A 54 -6.16 -11.07 -3.18
N THR A 55 -5.27 -10.80 -4.12
CA THR A 55 -4.93 -11.76 -5.18
C THR A 55 -4.23 -12.99 -4.59
N ALA A 56 -3.29 -12.78 -3.66
CA ALA A 56 -2.61 -13.86 -2.95
C ALA A 56 -3.58 -14.73 -2.13
N ALA A 57 -4.49 -14.10 -1.37
CA ALA A 57 -5.52 -14.77 -0.60
C ALA A 57 -6.46 -15.60 -1.50
N GLN A 58 -6.96 -14.99 -2.58
CA GLN A 58 -7.87 -15.66 -3.50
C GLN A 58 -7.19 -16.84 -4.23
N ALA A 59 -5.90 -16.72 -4.56
CA ALA A 59 -5.12 -17.82 -5.11
C ALA A 59 -5.00 -18.98 -4.11
N LYS A 60 -4.69 -18.69 -2.84
CA LYS A 60 -4.60 -19.73 -1.81
C LYS A 60 -5.94 -20.41 -1.54
N TYR A 61 -7.03 -19.65 -1.46
CA TYR A 61 -8.34 -20.22 -1.23
C TYR A 61 -8.81 -21.09 -2.40
N SER A 62 -8.41 -20.77 -3.63
CA SER A 62 -8.63 -21.63 -4.80
C SER A 62 -7.86 -22.96 -4.70
N GLU A 63 -6.64 -22.94 -4.17
CA GLU A 63 -5.87 -24.16 -3.88
C GLU A 63 -6.56 -25.01 -2.80
N LEU A 64 -7.06 -24.38 -1.74
CA LEU A 64 -7.80 -25.05 -0.66
C LEU A 64 -9.10 -25.67 -1.15
N TYR A 65 -9.81 -25.00 -2.08
CA TYR A 65 -10.98 -25.56 -2.74
C TYR A 65 -10.64 -26.84 -3.50
N ALA A 66 -9.54 -26.85 -4.26
CA ALA A 66 -9.10 -28.04 -4.98
C ALA A 66 -8.73 -29.21 -4.07
N LYS A 67 -8.41 -28.94 -2.80
CA LYS A 67 -8.10 -29.94 -1.76
C LYS A 67 -9.31 -30.32 -0.90
N ASP A 68 -10.49 -29.79 -1.18
CA ASP A 68 -11.70 -29.93 -0.35
C ASP A 68 -11.45 -29.55 1.13
N ALA A 69 -10.56 -28.58 1.38
CA ALA A 69 -10.19 -28.18 2.73
C ALA A 69 -11.30 -27.37 3.40
N THR A 70 -11.71 -27.75 4.61
CA THR A 70 -12.81 -27.10 5.34
C THR A 70 -12.37 -26.07 6.38
N THR A 71 -11.06 -25.80 6.45
CA THR A 71 -10.47 -24.83 7.38
C THR A 71 -9.26 -24.17 6.74
N VAL A 72 -8.94 -22.96 7.18
CA VAL A 72 -7.69 -22.26 6.86
C VAL A 72 -6.77 -22.39 8.06
N SER A 73 -5.57 -22.91 7.85
CA SER A 73 -4.55 -23.04 8.89
C SER A 73 -3.69 -21.77 8.99
N GLN A 74 -2.94 -21.65 10.08
CA GLN A 74 -1.96 -20.56 10.21
C GLN A 74 -0.91 -20.60 9.10
N THR A 75 -0.48 -21.80 8.68
CA THR A 75 0.48 -21.96 7.57
C THR A 75 -0.09 -21.42 6.25
N ASP A 76 -1.39 -21.59 6.00
CA ASP A 76 -2.02 -21.00 4.81
C ASP A 76 -1.98 -19.47 4.85
N MET A 77 -2.18 -18.88 6.04
CA MET A 77 -2.07 -17.43 6.23
C MET A 77 -0.63 -16.92 6.10
N ASP A 78 0.35 -17.69 6.58
CA ASP A 78 1.77 -17.37 6.44
C ASP A 78 2.20 -17.41 4.96
N GLU A 79 1.67 -18.37 4.19
CA GLU A 79 1.89 -18.44 2.74
C GLU A 79 1.22 -17.28 1.99
N ILE A 80 0.00 -16.90 2.36
CA ILE A 80 -0.67 -15.72 1.79
C ILE A 80 0.16 -14.46 2.04
N TRP A 81 0.68 -14.30 3.26
CA TRP A 81 1.55 -13.19 3.63
C TRP A 81 2.81 -13.14 2.76
N ALA A 82 3.46 -14.29 2.57
CA ALA A 82 4.65 -14.41 1.74
C ALA A 82 4.35 -14.14 0.25
N MET A 83 3.23 -14.65 -0.27
CA MET A 83 2.82 -14.46 -1.67
C MET A 83 2.40 -13.04 -2.00
N ALA A 84 1.86 -12.30 -1.03
CA ALA A 84 1.46 -10.92 -1.24
C ALA A 84 2.67 -9.98 -1.49
N ASP A 85 3.85 -10.36 -1.00
CA ASP A 85 5.13 -9.64 -1.14
C ASP A 85 5.02 -8.14 -0.79
N VAL A 86 4.35 -7.84 0.33
CA VAL A 86 4.17 -6.47 0.81
C VAL A 86 5.11 -6.19 1.98
N LYS A 87 6.13 -5.37 1.72
CA LYS A 87 7.23 -5.07 2.66
C LYS A 87 6.79 -4.53 4.03
N ASP A 88 5.88 -3.57 4.03
CA ASP A 88 5.50 -2.81 5.24
C ASP A 88 4.15 -3.28 5.83
N LEU A 89 3.67 -4.47 5.42
CA LEU A 89 2.45 -5.06 5.95
C LEU A 89 2.60 -5.31 7.46
N ASP A 90 1.61 -4.85 8.22
CA ASP A 90 1.55 -4.98 9.68
C ASP A 90 0.44 -5.94 10.10
N THR A 91 -0.76 -5.76 9.56
CA THR A 91 -1.90 -6.66 9.80
C THR A 91 -2.60 -6.97 8.49
N LEU A 92 -2.92 -8.25 8.30
CA LEU A 92 -3.78 -8.72 7.23
C LEU A 92 -4.88 -9.59 7.83
N GLU A 93 -6.13 -9.20 7.59
CA GLU A 93 -7.28 -10.08 7.80
C GLU A 93 -7.91 -10.44 6.46
N VAL A 94 -8.30 -11.69 6.30
CA VAL A 94 -8.97 -12.21 5.10
C VAL A 94 -10.20 -12.97 5.55
N GLY A 95 -11.34 -12.71 4.92
CA GLY A 95 -12.58 -13.39 5.23
C GLY A 95 -13.42 -13.76 4.02
N THR A 96 -14.27 -14.76 4.24
CA THR A 96 -15.25 -15.27 3.29
C THR A 96 -16.67 -15.11 3.85
N ALA A 97 -17.66 -14.99 2.96
CA ALA A 97 -19.05 -14.78 3.36
C ALA A 97 -19.66 -16.02 4.04
N LYS A 98 -19.20 -17.21 3.67
CA LYS A 98 -19.64 -18.52 4.19
C LYS A 98 -18.47 -19.25 4.82
N ALA A 99 -18.77 -20.13 5.78
CA ALA A 99 -17.76 -21.02 6.34
C ALA A 99 -17.28 -21.98 5.25
N PHE A 100 -15.99 -22.31 5.26
CA PHE A 100 -15.37 -23.24 4.32
C PHE A 100 -16.13 -24.58 4.31
N ALA A 101 -16.66 -24.94 3.15
CA ALA A 101 -17.50 -26.12 2.97
C ALA A 101 -17.09 -26.86 1.69
N SER A 102 -16.99 -28.19 1.77
CA SER A 102 -16.59 -29.00 0.63
C SER A 102 -17.56 -28.81 -0.54
N LYS A 103 -17.00 -28.72 -1.74
CA LYS A 103 -17.75 -28.52 -2.99
C LYS A 103 -18.65 -27.26 -3.03
N ASP A 104 -18.46 -26.29 -2.13
CA ASP A 104 -19.11 -24.97 -2.23
C ASP A 104 -18.08 -23.91 -2.61
N HIS A 105 -18.04 -23.54 -3.88
CA HIS A 105 -17.13 -22.52 -4.39
C HIS A 105 -17.28 -21.16 -3.69
N ASP A 106 -18.50 -20.77 -3.27
CA ASP A 106 -18.74 -19.48 -2.61
C ASP A 106 -17.98 -19.39 -1.28
N SER A 107 -17.75 -20.53 -0.62
CA SER A 107 -17.05 -20.60 0.66
C SER A 107 -15.55 -20.30 0.55
N TYR A 108 -14.99 -20.29 -0.67
CA TYR A 108 -13.58 -19.98 -0.97
C TYR A 108 -13.42 -18.65 -1.72
N THR A 109 -14.50 -17.89 -1.88
CA THR A 109 -14.45 -16.53 -2.44
C THR A 109 -14.12 -15.53 -1.34
N VAL A 110 -13.06 -14.74 -1.57
CA VAL A 110 -12.67 -13.68 -0.63
C VAL A 110 -13.71 -12.56 -0.73
N SER A 111 -14.41 -12.29 0.37
CA SER A 111 -15.43 -11.24 0.47
C SER A 111 -15.03 -10.08 1.38
N TYR A 112 -14.00 -10.30 2.21
CA TYR A 112 -13.49 -9.32 3.15
C TYR A 112 -11.98 -9.33 3.20
N ILE A 113 -11.38 -8.14 3.19
CA ILE A 113 -9.97 -7.94 3.53
C ILE A 113 -9.85 -6.75 4.45
N HIS A 114 -8.97 -6.85 5.43
CA HIS A 114 -8.45 -5.70 6.15
C HIS A 114 -6.94 -5.69 5.99
N TYR A 115 -6.43 -4.63 5.39
CA TYR A 115 -5.00 -4.39 5.21
C TYR A 115 -4.59 -3.22 6.10
N LYS A 116 -3.48 -3.38 6.81
CA LYS A 116 -2.88 -2.32 7.62
C LYS A 116 -1.37 -2.30 7.42
N ASP A 117 -0.84 -1.11 7.17
CA ASP A 117 0.59 -0.81 7.16
C ASP A 117 0.89 0.41 8.02
N LYS A 118 2.11 0.94 7.92
CA LYS A 118 2.56 2.14 8.64
C LYS A 118 1.96 3.45 8.12
N ASP A 119 1.47 3.49 6.88
CA ASP A 119 0.95 4.68 6.19
C ASP A 119 -0.58 4.75 6.26
N GLY A 120 -1.27 3.63 6.54
CA GLY A 120 -2.71 3.59 6.77
C GLY A 120 -3.29 2.19 6.78
N GLU A 121 -4.63 2.14 6.73
CA GLU A 121 -5.40 0.91 6.66
C GLU A 121 -6.55 1.04 5.66
N ILE A 122 -6.95 -0.07 5.07
CA ILE A 122 -8.02 -0.15 4.10
C ILE A 122 -8.75 -1.48 4.21
N TRP A 123 -10.05 -1.44 3.98
CA TRP A 123 -10.93 -2.59 4.01
C TRP A 123 -11.50 -2.86 2.63
N LEU A 124 -11.69 -4.14 2.31
CA LEU A 124 -12.57 -4.59 1.25
C LEU A 124 -13.82 -5.16 1.94
N SER A 125 -14.99 -4.62 1.61
CA SER A 125 -16.28 -5.17 2.02
C SER A 125 -17.32 -4.85 0.95
N ASP A 126 -18.29 -5.73 0.76
CA ASP A 126 -19.37 -5.54 -0.22
C ASP A 126 -18.86 -5.20 -1.64
N GLY A 127 -17.71 -5.78 -2.02
CA GLY A 127 -17.07 -5.58 -3.31
C GLY A 127 -16.39 -4.22 -3.51
N SER A 128 -16.30 -3.39 -2.47
CA SER A 128 -15.71 -2.04 -2.54
C SER A 128 -14.59 -1.85 -1.51
N TRP A 129 -13.56 -1.11 -1.91
CA TRP A 129 -12.48 -0.71 -1.02
C TRP A 129 -12.89 0.55 -0.24
N THR A 130 -12.80 0.53 1.08
CA THR A 130 -13.18 1.61 1.99
C THR A 130 -12.05 1.92 2.95
N THR A 131 -11.91 3.19 3.34
CA THR A 131 -10.99 3.65 4.40
C THR A 131 -11.66 3.74 5.76
N THR A 132 -12.90 3.27 5.84
CA THR A 132 -13.71 3.19 7.06
C THR A 132 -14.01 1.74 7.33
N GLU A 133 -13.86 1.35 8.60
CA GLU A 133 -14.15 0.00 9.05
C GLU A 133 -15.60 -0.37 8.72
N PRO A 134 -15.84 -1.51 8.05
CA PRO A 134 -17.18 -1.96 7.72
C PRO A 134 -18.00 -2.23 8.98
N THR A 135 -19.28 -1.83 8.96
CA THR A 135 -20.19 -2.07 10.10
C THR A 135 -20.47 -3.55 10.36
N THR A 136 -20.23 -4.41 9.36
CA THR A 136 -20.43 -5.85 9.44
C THR A 136 -19.18 -6.58 8.97
N LYS A 137 -18.59 -7.36 9.86
CA LYS A 137 -17.48 -8.28 9.57
C LYS A 137 -18.03 -9.69 9.35
N PRO A 138 -17.63 -10.41 8.29
CA PRO A 138 -18.07 -11.79 8.10
C PRO A 138 -17.58 -12.68 9.24
N ALA A 139 -18.32 -13.76 9.52
CA ALA A 139 -18.02 -14.66 10.64
C ALA A 139 -16.69 -15.43 10.46
N ASN A 140 -16.25 -15.63 9.22
CA ASN A 140 -15.10 -16.48 8.88
C ASN A 140 -13.89 -15.64 8.47
N VAL A 141 -13.40 -14.80 9.39
CA VAL A 141 -12.21 -13.99 9.17
C VAL A 141 -11.00 -14.63 9.85
N GLN A 142 -9.94 -14.82 9.08
CA GLN A 142 -8.62 -15.21 9.54
C GLN A 142 -7.71 -13.98 9.57
N ALA A 143 -6.88 -13.87 10.60
CA ALA A 143 -5.99 -12.73 10.78
C ALA A 143 -4.55 -13.20 10.96
N ILE A 144 -3.63 -12.45 10.38
CA ILE A 144 -2.20 -12.59 10.58
C ILE A 144 -1.60 -11.20 10.83
N THR A 145 -0.71 -11.12 11.82
CA THR A 145 -0.01 -9.90 12.18
C THR A 145 1.48 -10.13 12.07
N LYS A 146 2.23 -9.08 11.74
CA LYS A 146 3.68 -9.13 11.65
C LYS A 146 4.27 -9.71 12.94
N SER A 147 5.10 -10.75 12.79
CA SER A 147 5.89 -11.27 13.91
C SER A 147 6.81 -10.16 14.43
N LYS A 148 6.78 -9.93 15.75
CA LYS A 148 7.68 -8.98 16.43
C LYS A 148 9.16 -9.33 16.21
#